data_AF-A0A3Q0IL31-F1
#
_entry.id   AF-A0A3Q0IL31-F1
#
_cell.length_a   1.000
_cell.length_b   1.000
_cell.length_c   1.000
_cell.angle_alpha   90.00
_cell.angle_beta   90.00
_cell.angle_gamma   90.00
#
_symmetry.space_group_name_H-M   'P 1'
#
loop_
_entity.id
_entity.type
_entity.pdbx_description
1 polymer ?
#
loop_
_entity_poly.entity_id
_entity_poly.type
_entity_poly.pdbx_seq_one_letter_code
_entity_poly.pdbx_strand_id
1 'polypeptide(L)'
;MFKHLVNKPSEERIKSIVLDAVLVEQEFLTEALPVKLIGMNCDLMKQYIEYVADRLLVDLGCSKHYFAENPFDFMENISLEGKTNFFERKVGEYQKSSVMADQDNQVFRLDEQF
;
A
#
# COMPACT_ATOMS: atom_id res chain seq x y z
N MET A 1 -3.16 -5.10 -22.24
CA MET A 1 -3.97 -6.28 -22.58
C MET A 1 -5.41 -5.91 -22.96
N PHE A 2 -6.20 -5.28 -22.08
CA PHE A 2 -7.61 -4.92 -22.37
C PHE A 2 -7.79 -3.95 -23.56
N LYS A 3 -6.84 -3.02 -23.75
CA LYS A 3 -6.83 -2.08 -24.88
C LYS A 3 -6.68 -2.75 -26.26
N HIS A 4 -6.24 -4.01 -26.32
CA HIS A 4 -6.01 -4.75 -27.56
C HIS A 4 -7.14 -5.72 -27.92
N LEU A 5 -8.22 -5.77 -27.14
CA LEU A 5 -9.39 -6.59 -27.44
C LEU A 5 -10.20 -5.99 -28.60
N VAL A 6 -10.47 -6.81 -29.62
CA VAL A 6 -11.27 -6.45 -30.80
C VAL A 6 -12.76 -6.36 -30.44
N ASN A 7 -13.27 -7.35 -29.71
CA ASN A 7 -14.62 -7.33 -29.15
C ASN A 7 -14.55 -7.00 -27.66
N LYS A 8 -14.93 -5.78 -27.30
CA LYS A 8 -15.03 -5.36 -25.90
C LYS A 8 -16.40 -5.77 -25.35
N PRO A 9 -16.48 -6.32 -24.13
CA PRO A 9 -17.75 -6.54 -23.46
C PRO A 9 -18.47 -5.20 -23.22
N SER A 10 -19.79 -5.24 -23.07
CA SER A 10 -20.58 -4.04 -22.74
C SER A 10 -20.16 -3.47 -21.38
N GLU A 11 -20.33 -2.16 -21.21
CA GLU A 11 -20.03 -1.48 -19.93
C GLU A 11 -20.81 -2.10 -18.77
N GLU A 12 -22.07 -2.48 -19.00
CA GLU A 12 -22.92 -3.16 -18.02
C GLU A 12 -22.31 -4.48 -17.55
N ARG A 13 -21.74 -5.27 -18.47
CA ARG A 13 -21.13 -6.55 -18.12
C ARG A 13 -19.85 -6.37 -17.33
N ILE A 14 -19.04 -5.36 -17.68
CA ILE A 14 -17.83 -5.03 -16.92
C ILE A 14 -18.22 -4.60 -15.51
N LYS A 15 -19.19 -3.69 -15.40
CA LYS A 15 -19.71 -3.22 -14.11
C LYS A 15 -20.24 -4.37 -13.26
N SER A 16 -21.06 -5.27 -13.81
CA SER A 16 -21.60 -6.39 -13.04
C SER A 16 -20.49 -7.24 -12.42
N ILE A 17 -19.46 -7.57 -13.20
CA ILE A 17 -18.33 -8.40 -12.73
C ILE A 17 -17.56 -7.69 -11.61
N VAL A 18 -17.29 -6.39 -11.78
CA VAL A 18 -16.56 -5.61 -10.76
C VAL A 18 -17.38 -5.47 -9.48
N LEU A 19 -18.69 -5.21 -9.58
CA LEU A 19 -19.58 -5.10 -8.42
C LEU A 19 -19.69 -6.42 -7.66
N ASP A 20 -19.84 -7.55 -8.39
CA ASP A 20 -19.86 -8.88 -7.79
C ASP A 20 -18.54 -9.16 -7.04
N ALA A 21 -17.40 -8.83 -7.65
CA ALA A 21 -16.10 -8.99 -7.02
C ALA A 21 -15.95 -8.12 -5.76
N VAL A 22 -16.42 -6.88 -5.77
CA VAL A 22 -16.40 -6.00 -4.60
C VAL A 22 -17.21 -6.60 -3.45
N LEU A 23 -18.40 -7.15 -3.72
CA LEU A 23 -19.22 -7.78 -2.69
C LEU A 23 -18.51 -8.97 -2.04
N VAL A 24 -17.90 -9.83 -2.86
CA VAL A 24 -17.13 -11.00 -2.37
C VAL A 24 -15.93 -10.55 -1.53
N GLU A 25 -15.20 -9.52 -1.96
CA GLU A 25 -14.05 -8.99 -1.20
C GLU A 25 -14.50 -8.36 0.14
N GLN A 26 -15.62 -7.64 0.16
CA GLN A 26 -16.15 -7.07 1.40
C GLN A 26 -16.59 -8.16 2.39
N GLU A 27 -17.19 -9.25 1.90
CA GLU A 27 -17.55 -10.42 2.72
C GLU A 27 -16.29 -11.14 3.21
N PHE A 28 -15.37 -11.47 2.31
CA PHE A 28 -14.09 -12.12 2.62
C PHE A 28 -13.31 -11.35 3.67
N LEU A 29 -13.23 -10.03 3.56
CA LEU A 29 -12.48 -9.21 4.49
C LEU A 29 -13.17 -9.09 5.85
N THR A 30 -14.50 -9.17 5.88
CA THR A 30 -15.28 -9.25 7.13
C THR A 30 -15.07 -10.59 7.84
N GLU A 31 -14.98 -11.69 7.09
CA GLU A 31 -14.71 -13.02 7.65
C GLU A 31 -13.24 -13.19 8.05
N ALA A 32 -12.31 -12.69 7.25
CA ALA A 32 -10.87 -12.82 7.47
C ALA A 32 -10.35 -11.93 8.61
N LEU A 33 -11.02 -10.81 8.89
CA LEU A 33 -10.72 -9.90 10.00
C LEU A 33 -11.88 -9.88 11.01
N PRO A 34 -12.10 -10.96 11.79
CA PRO A 34 -13.21 -11.05 12.73
C PRO A 34 -13.08 -10.07 13.91
N VAL A 35 -11.91 -9.45 14.09
CA VAL A 35 -11.64 -8.49 15.17
C VAL A 35 -11.19 -7.17 14.58
N LYS A 36 -11.81 -6.07 15.04
CA LYS A 36 -11.40 -4.70 14.69
C LYS A 36 -9.97 -4.48 15.15
N LEU A 37 -9.03 -4.45 14.22
CA LEU A 37 -7.63 -4.12 14.49
C LEU A 37 -7.53 -2.61 14.80
N ILE A 38 -6.78 -2.26 15.84
CA ILE A 38 -6.49 -0.87 16.18
C ILE A 38 -5.72 -0.26 14.99
N GLY A 39 -6.32 0.74 14.33
CA GLY A 39 -5.75 1.43 13.17
C GLY A 39 -6.22 0.94 11.80
N MET A 40 -7.01 -0.14 11.72
CA MET A 40 -7.64 -0.60 10.48
C MET A 40 -9.10 -0.98 10.77
N ASN A 41 -10.02 -0.07 10.46
CA ASN A 41 -11.45 -0.31 10.61
C ASN A 41 -11.99 -1.00 9.35
N CYS A 42 -12.84 -2.02 9.51
CA CYS A 42 -13.50 -2.70 8.40
C CYS A 42 -14.24 -1.70 7.48
N ASP A 43 -14.79 -0.63 8.05
CA ASP A 43 -15.48 0.41 7.29
C ASP A 43 -14.52 1.17 6.35
N LEU A 44 -13.29 1.47 6.81
CA LEU A 44 -12.27 2.12 5.98
C LEU A 44 -11.77 1.18 4.89
N MET A 45 -11.64 -0.12 5.18
CA MET A 45 -11.24 -1.08 4.16
C MET A 45 -12.32 -1.26 3.08
N LYS A 46 -13.60 -1.24 3.45
CA LYS A 46 -14.71 -1.23 2.48
C LYS A 46 -14.63 -0.03 1.54
N GLN A 47 -14.45 1.17 2.09
CA GLN A 47 -14.27 2.39 1.30
C GLN A 47 -13.02 2.30 0.39
N TYR A 48 -11.93 1.68 0.86
CA TYR A 48 -10.75 1.47 0.03
C TYR A 48 -10.99 0.49 -1.13
N ILE A 49 -11.71 -0.62 -0.89
CA ILE A 49 -12.10 -1.57 -1.95
C ILE A 49 -12.93 -0.84 -3.02
N GLU A 50 -13.88 0.02 -2.61
CA GLU A 50 -14.69 0.84 -3.52
C GLU A 50 -13.84 1.83 -4.32
N TYR A 51 -12.85 2.46 -3.69
CA TYR A 51 -11.89 3.34 -4.38
C TYR A 51 -11.09 2.60 -5.46
N VAL A 52 -10.59 1.39 -5.14
CA VAL A 52 -9.86 0.56 -6.11
C VAL A 52 -10.77 0.09 -7.25
N ALA A 53 -12.02 -0.26 -6.95
CA ALA A 53 -13.00 -0.67 -7.95
C ALA A 53 -13.26 0.45 -8.98
N ASP A 54 -13.43 1.69 -8.52
CA ASP A 54 -13.60 2.84 -9.40
C ASP A 54 -12.36 3.10 -10.26
N ARG A 55 -11.16 2.96 -9.70
CA ARG A 55 -9.91 3.04 -10.48
C ARG A 55 -9.85 2.00 -11.59
N LEU A 56 -10.21 0.75 -11.26
CA LEU A 56 -10.27 -0.34 -12.22
C LEU A 56 -11.29 -0.06 -13.33
N LEU A 57 -12.49 0.43 -12.99
CA LEU A 57 -13.51 0.81 -13.97
C LEU A 57 -13.01 1.89 -14.93
N VAL A 58 -12.34 2.93 -14.42
CA VAL A 58 -11.76 4.00 -15.25
C VAL A 58 -10.68 3.46 -16.18
N ASP A 59 -9.81 2.58 -15.71
CA ASP A 59 -8.74 1.97 -16.53
C ASP A 59 -9.29 1.07 -17.65
N LEU A 60 -10.47 0.46 -17.43
CA LEU A 60 -11.22 -0.29 -18.43
C LEU A 60 -12.04 0.60 -19.39
N GLY A 61 -12.10 1.91 -19.13
CA GLY A 61 -12.84 2.90 -19.93
C GLY A 61 -14.33 3.01 -19.59
N CYS A 62 -14.73 2.54 -18.40
CA CYS A 62 -16.09 2.65 -17.89
C CYS A 62 -16.26 3.87 -16.98
N SER A 63 -17.50 4.29 -16.77
CA SER A 63 -17.80 5.33 -15.77
C SER A 63 -17.65 4.79 -14.35
N LYS A 64 -17.19 5.67 -13.44
CA LYS A 64 -17.12 5.38 -11.99
C LYS A 64 -18.51 5.03 -11.45
N HIS A 65 -18.54 4.20 -10.41
CA HIS A 65 -19.77 3.76 -9.78
C HIS A 65 -19.89 4.25 -8.34
N TYR A 66 -18.84 4.11 -7.54
CA TYR A 66 -18.89 4.36 -6.09
C TYR A 66 -18.53 5.80 -5.71
N PHE A 67 -17.70 6.47 -6.53
CA PHE A 67 -17.11 7.78 -6.27
C PHE A 67 -16.41 7.88 -4.91
N ALA A 68 -15.85 6.76 -4.43
CA ALA A 68 -15.17 6.68 -3.16
C ALA A 68 -13.80 7.37 -3.22
N GLU A 69 -13.41 7.99 -2.11
CA GLU A 69 -12.06 8.56 -1.90
C GLU A 69 -11.18 7.59 -1.13
N ASN A 70 -9.87 7.66 -1.31
CA ASN A 70 -8.92 6.81 -0.60
C ASN A 70 -8.91 7.18 0.89
N PRO A 71 -9.30 6.27 1.82
CA PRO A 71 -9.31 6.56 3.25
C PRO A 71 -7.93 6.43 3.92
N PHE A 72 -6.90 6.02 3.18
CA PHE A 72 -5.55 5.75 3.71
C PHE A 72 -4.51 6.69 3.09
N ASP A 73 -4.51 7.95 3.51
CA ASP A 73 -3.51 8.96 3.09
C ASP A 73 -2.07 8.55 3.41
N PHE A 74 -1.87 7.70 4.43
CA PHE A 74 -0.54 7.19 4.78
C PHE A 74 0.03 6.23 3.72
N MET A 75 -0.80 5.63 2.85
CA MET A 75 -0.34 4.73 1.78
C MET A 75 0.39 5.49 0.66
N GLU A 76 0.05 6.77 0.43
CA GLU A 76 0.77 7.61 -0.53
C GLU A 76 2.21 7.90 -0.06
N ASN A 77 2.41 8.05 1.26
CA ASN A 77 3.72 8.31 1.85
C ASN A 77 4.67 7.10 1.87
N ILE A 78 4.15 5.88 1.67
CA ILE A 78 4.96 4.65 1.52
C ILE A 78 5.37 4.42 0.06
N SER A 79 4.67 5.05 -0.90
CA SER A 79 5.06 5.06 -2.32
C SER A 79 6.15 6.08 -2.64
N LEU A 80 6.60 6.88 -1.67
CA LEU A 80 7.83 7.66 -1.79
C LEU A 80 9.02 6.70 -1.90
N GLU A 81 9.52 6.53 -3.12
CA GLU A 81 10.78 5.85 -3.47
C GLU A 81 11.87 6.21 -2.45
N GLY A 82 12.21 5.28 -1.57
CA GLY A 82 13.23 5.53 -0.54
C GLY A 82 13.26 4.55 0.63
N LYS A 83 12.24 3.72 0.83
CA LYS A 83 12.28 2.62 1.81
C LYS A 83 12.16 1.29 1.08
N THR A 84 13.30 0.73 0.73
CA THR A 84 13.45 -0.64 0.21
C THR A 84 12.55 -1.62 0.95
N ASN A 85 11.79 -2.40 0.17
CA ASN A 85 11.00 -3.52 0.67
C ASN A 85 11.90 -4.41 1.53
N PHE A 86 11.45 -4.74 2.74
CA PHE A 86 12.24 -5.46 3.75
C PHE A 86 12.84 -6.80 3.25
N PHE A 87 12.23 -7.39 2.21
CA PHE A 87 12.69 -8.62 1.55
C PHE A 87 13.77 -8.43 0.46
N GLU A 88 14.06 -7.20 0.05
CA GLU A 88 15.12 -6.87 -0.93
C GLU A 88 16.41 -6.38 -0.26
N ARG A 89 16.46 -6.30 1.08
CA ARG A 89 17.67 -5.90 1.80
C ARG A 89 18.75 -6.96 1.63
N LYS A 90 19.80 -6.64 0.85
CA LYS A 90 21.08 -7.36 0.92
C LYS A 90 21.61 -7.31 2.35
N VAL A 91 22.22 -8.41 2.78
CA VAL A 91 22.73 -8.75 4.13
C VAL A 91 23.85 -7.81 4.66
N GLY A 92 23.92 -6.56 4.20
CA GLY A 92 24.95 -5.57 4.57
C GLY A 92 24.53 -4.55 5.64
N GLU A 93 23.24 -4.33 5.89
CA GLU A 93 22.77 -3.26 6.78
C GLU A 93 22.63 -3.65 8.26
N TYR A 94 23.19 -4.79 8.67
CA TYR A 94 23.37 -5.14 10.10
C TYR A 94 24.57 -4.43 10.75
N GLN A 95 25.08 -3.31 10.21
CA GLN A 95 25.96 -2.43 10.99
C GLN A 95 25.13 -1.65 12.01
N LYS A 96 24.86 -2.35 13.13
CA LYS A 96 24.59 -1.87 14.48
C LYS A 96 24.11 -0.41 14.57
N SER A 97 22.79 -0.26 14.73
CA SER A 97 22.11 0.96 15.20
C SER A 97 22.43 1.32 16.66
N SER A 98 23.61 0.97 17.18
CA SER A 98 24.00 1.15 18.58
C SER A 98 25.33 1.89 18.77
N VAL A 99 25.94 2.44 17.70
CA VAL A 99 27.18 3.21 17.80
C VAL A 99 27.08 4.53 17.03
N MET A 100 26.10 5.36 17.37
CA MET A 100 26.11 6.80 17.03
C MET A 100 25.43 7.59 18.16
N ALA A 101 26.06 7.62 19.32
CA ALA A 101 25.85 8.66 20.32
C ALA A 101 27.25 9.19 20.71
N ASP A 102 27.39 10.52 20.62
CA ASP A 102 28.55 11.37 20.93
C ASP A 102 29.79 11.28 20.02
N GLN A 103 29.70 12.00 18.90
CA GLN A 103 30.87 12.41 18.09
C GLN A 103 31.58 13.67 18.61
N ASP A 104 31.24 14.18 19.80
CA ASP A 104 31.74 15.48 20.27
C ASP A 104 32.75 15.42 21.44
N ASN A 105 33.26 14.23 21.80
CA ASN A 105 34.16 14.12 22.96
C ASN A 105 35.36 13.16 22.83
N GLN A 106 35.86 12.91 21.61
CA GLN A 106 37.14 12.21 21.44
C GLN A 106 38.13 13.06 20.65
N VAL A 107 38.67 14.08 21.32
CA VAL A 107 39.88 14.77 20.86
C VAL A 107 41.06 13.82 21.01
N PHE A 108 41.46 13.18 19.92
CA PHE A 108 42.64 12.33 19.86
C PHE A 108 43.91 13.21 19.98
N ARG A 109 44.60 13.17 21.12
CA ARG A 109 45.92 13.81 21.31
C ARG A 109 47.01 12.74 21.26
N LEU A 110 48.03 12.98 20.44
CA LEU A 110 49.07 12.02 20.06
C LEU A 110 50.43 12.31 20.70
N ASP A 111 50.46 12.82 21.92
CA ASP A 111 51.73 13.09 22.63
C ASP A 111 51.68 12.55 24.07
N GLU A 112 51.91 11.25 24.26
CA GLU A 112 52.52 10.74 25.50
C GLU A 112 53.60 9.70 25.13
N GLN A 113 54.83 10.01 25.52
CA GLN A 113 56.04 9.24 25.33
C GLN A 113 56.20 8.30 26.54
N PHE A 114 56.53 7.03 26.29
CA PHE A 114 56.61 5.88 27.22
C PHE A 114 57.02 6.16 28.68
#